data_AF-A0A539DT08-F1
#
_entry.id   AF-A0A539DT08-F1
#
_cell.length_a   1.000
_cell.length_b   1.000
_cell.length_c   1.000
_cell.angle_alpha   90.00
_cell.angle_beta   90.00
_cell.angle_gamma   90.00
#
_symmetry.space_group_name_H-M   'P 1'
#
loop_
_entity.id
_entity.type
_entity.pdbx_description
1 polymer ?
#
loop_
_entity_poly.entity_id
_entity_poly.type
_entity_poly.pdbx_seq_one_letter_code
_entity_poly.pdbx_strand_id
1 'polypeptide(L)'
;MADIAGFYRAFGMEVSGDRPDHVVAELEFASTVTLAEAEARANGSADDAAVCATAARAFIRDHLGLWLDVFADRVDAIDALRPWTPFAAAAAELVAADAADRNVVPARSLAVLPDDAGLLADDDDLLPHCGEDCAGPGFGD
;
A
#
# COMPACT_ATOMS: atom_id res chain seq x y z
N MET A 1 -14.55 -7.46 -8.39
CA MET A 1 -13.83 -6.39 -7.68
C MET A 1 -14.70 -5.97 -6.51
N ALA A 2 -14.25 -6.26 -5.29
CA ALA A 2 -14.86 -5.70 -4.08
C ALA A 2 -14.59 -4.17 -4.04
N ASP A 3 -15.45 -3.42 -3.38
CA ASP A 3 -15.29 -1.97 -3.21
C ASP A 3 -14.20 -1.71 -2.16
N ILE A 4 -13.05 -1.21 -2.61
CA ILE A 4 -11.89 -0.88 -1.74
C ILE A 4 -12.29 0.15 -0.66
N ALA A 5 -13.16 1.11 -1.00
CA ALA A 5 -13.65 2.09 -0.05
C ALA A 5 -14.58 1.46 1.00
N GLY A 6 -15.19 0.32 0.70
CA GLY A 6 -15.97 -0.48 1.65
C GLY A 6 -15.11 -1.04 2.78
N PHE A 7 -13.88 -1.46 2.48
CA PHE A 7 -12.92 -1.89 3.50
C PHE A 7 -12.59 -0.75 4.46
N TYR A 8 -12.25 0.43 3.92
CA TYR A 8 -11.91 1.60 4.74
C TYR A 8 -13.04 1.98 5.70
N ARG A 9 -14.27 2.10 5.18
CA ARG A 9 -15.44 2.42 6.00
C ARG A 9 -15.71 1.37 7.08
N ALA A 10 -15.49 0.09 6.80
CA ALA A 10 -15.69 -0.98 7.78
C ALA A 10 -14.74 -0.89 8.97
N PHE A 11 -13.57 -0.26 8.80
CA PHE A 11 -12.58 -0.02 9.85
C PHE A 11 -12.55 1.43 10.33
N GLY A 12 -13.56 2.24 9.96
CA GLY A 12 -13.65 3.64 10.37
C GLY A 12 -12.56 4.54 9.76
N MET A 13 -11.94 4.12 8.67
CA MET A 13 -10.93 4.89 7.95
C MET A 13 -11.56 5.76 6.88
N GLU A 14 -11.00 6.96 6.71
CA GLU A 14 -11.34 7.90 5.64
C GLU A 14 -10.08 8.22 4.83
N VAL A 15 -10.11 7.96 3.52
CA VAL A 15 -9.04 8.39 2.62
C VAL A 15 -9.35 9.82 2.19
N SER A 16 -8.53 10.77 2.64
CA SER A 16 -8.70 12.19 2.34
C SER A 16 -7.66 12.68 1.34
N GLY A 17 -8.11 13.38 0.29
CA GLY A 17 -7.22 14.05 -0.68
C GLY A 17 -6.45 13.13 -1.63
N ASP A 18 -6.49 11.81 -1.47
CA ASP A 18 -5.77 10.84 -2.30
C ASP A 18 -6.74 9.82 -2.96
N ARG A 19 -6.23 9.09 -3.95
CA ARG A 19 -6.97 8.01 -4.62
C ARG A 19 -7.08 6.81 -3.65
N PRO A 20 -8.26 6.20 -3.48
CA PRO A 20 -8.41 5.09 -2.55
C PRO A 20 -7.61 3.83 -2.93
N ASP A 21 -7.11 3.73 -4.15
CA ASP A 21 -6.22 2.67 -4.64
C ASP A 21 -4.73 3.08 -4.61
N HIS A 22 -4.40 4.19 -3.95
CA HIS A 22 -3.02 4.61 -3.80
C HIS A 22 -2.27 3.67 -2.83
N VAL A 23 -1.01 3.34 -3.15
CA VAL A 23 -0.19 2.38 -2.38
C VAL A 23 -0.11 2.74 -0.90
N VAL A 24 -0.06 4.03 -0.57
CA VAL A 24 -0.02 4.49 0.82
C VAL A 24 -1.33 4.16 1.54
N ALA A 25 -2.48 4.43 0.93
CA ALA A 25 -3.79 4.14 1.52
C ALA A 25 -4.01 2.63 1.70
N GLU A 26 -3.59 1.81 0.74
CA GLU A 26 -3.69 0.36 0.86
C GLU A 26 -2.77 -0.22 1.94
N LEU A 27 -1.52 0.26 2.03
CA LEU A 27 -0.57 -0.16 3.08
C LEU A 27 -1.01 0.32 4.46
N GLU A 28 -1.56 1.53 4.57
CA GLU A 28 -2.10 2.05 5.82
C GLU A 28 -3.24 1.14 6.29
N PHE A 29 -4.22 0.83 5.44
CA PHE A 29 -5.30 -0.08 5.80
C PHE A 29 -4.80 -1.47 6.19
N ALA A 30 -3.84 -2.04 5.45
CA ALA A 30 -3.23 -3.33 5.79
C ALA A 30 -2.59 -3.31 7.19
N SER A 31 -1.93 -2.20 7.55
CA SER A 31 -1.36 -2.03 8.89
C SER A 31 -2.45 -1.91 9.97
N THR A 32 -3.52 -1.14 9.70
CA THR A 32 -4.64 -0.94 10.62
C THR A 32 -5.38 -2.23 10.93
N VAL A 33 -5.73 -3.02 9.91
CA VAL A 33 -6.42 -4.31 10.13
C VAL A 33 -5.54 -5.31 10.87
N THR A 34 -4.23 -5.32 10.60
CA THR A 34 -3.29 -6.20 11.28
C THR A 34 -3.13 -5.83 12.76
N LEU A 35 -3.07 -4.53 13.06
CA LEU A 35 -3.03 -4.04 14.44
C LEU A 35 -4.33 -4.38 15.18
N ALA A 36 -5.48 -4.12 14.59
CA ALA A 36 -6.78 -4.45 15.17
C ALA A 36 -6.92 -5.96 15.46
N GLU A 37 -6.44 -6.81 14.55
CA GLU A 37 -6.40 -8.26 14.73
C GLU A 37 -5.51 -8.67 15.92
N ALA A 38 -4.33 -8.05 16.05
CA ALA A 38 -3.40 -8.31 17.14
C ALA A 38 -3.98 -7.86 18.49
N GLU A 39 -4.61 -6.68 18.55
CA GLU A 39 -5.28 -6.17 19.75
C GLU A 39 -6.45 -7.07 20.17
N ALA A 40 -7.30 -7.47 19.23
CA ALA A 40 -8.41 -8.39 19.50
C ALA A 40 -7.91 -9.73 20.08
N ARG A 41 -6.81 -10.28 19.53
CA ARG A 41 -6.18 -11.49 20.08
C ARG A 41 -5.63 -11.27 21.49
N ALA A 42 -4.93 -10.17 21.72
CA ALA A 42 -4.35 -9.84 23.02
C ALA A 42 -5.45 -9.68 24.10
N ASN A 43 -6.61 -9.18 23.71
CA ASN A 43 -7.77 -8.99 24.60
C ASN A 43 -8.65 -10.24 24.74
N GLY A 44 -8.37 -11.33 24.01
CA GLY A 44 -9.16 -12.56 24.05
C GLY A 44 -10.49 -12.48 23.29
N SER A 45 -10.68 -11.46 22.45
CA SER A 45 -11.87 -11.28 21.60
C SER A 45 -11.74 -12.10 20.32
N ALA A 46 -12.10 -13.40 20.40
CA ALA A 46 -11.96 -14.32 19.27
C ALA A 46 -12.78 -13.92 18.04
N ASP A 47 -13.99 -13.39 18.23
CA ASP A 47 -14.87 -12.98 17.14
C ASP A 47 -14.30 -11.77 16.38
N ASP A 48 -13.85 -10.74 17.10
CA ASP A 48 -13.23 -9.55 16.51
C ASP A 48 -11.93 -9.90 15.77
N ALA A 49 -11.12 -10.79 16.34
CA ALA A 49 -9.92 -11.28 15.68
C ALA A 49 -10.25 -12.03 14.38
N ALA A 50 -11.33 -12.83 14.36
CA ALA A 50 -11.78 -13.53 13.16
C ALA A 50 -12.31 -12.58 12.08
N VAL A 51 -13.00 -11.50 12.47
CA VAL A 51 -13.45 -10.44 11.55
C VAL A 51 -12.24 -9.76 10.91
N CYS A 52 -11.26 -9.34 11.70
CA CYS A 52 -10.05 -8.68 11.20
C CYS A 52 -9.24 -9.62 10.29
N ALA A 53 -9.05 -10.88 10.69
CA ALA A 53 -8.37 -11.88 9.87
C ALA A 53 -9.09 -12.11 8.54
N THR A 54 -10.43 -12.13 8.53
CA THR A 54 -11.23 -12.27 7.30
C THR A 54 -11.06 -11.06 6.40
N ALA A 55 -11.09 -9.85 6.96
CA ALA A 55 -10.88 -8.61 6.21
C ALA A 55 -9.46 -8.54 5.61
N ALA A 56 -8.41 -8.81 6.39
CA ALA A 56 -7.04 -8.84 5.91
C ALA A 56 -6.87 -9.85 4.75
N ARG A 57 -7.42 -11.06 4.91
CA ARG A 57 -7.38 -12.08 3.84
C ARG A 57 -8.07 -11.61 2.56
N ALA A 58 -9.24 -11.01 2.68
CA ALA A 58 -9.97 -10.50 1.52
C ALA A 58 -9.24 -9.32 0.86
N PHE A 59 -8.67 -8.41 1.65
CA PHE A 59 -7.94 -7.25 1.15
C PHE A 59 -6.67 -7.66 0.40
N ILE A 60 -5.85 -8.54 0.97
CA ILE A 60 -4.66 -9.07 0.29
C ILE A 60 -5.04 -9.82 -0.99
N ARG A 61 -6.11 -10.62 -0.95
CA ARG A 61 -6.56 -11.39 -2.11
C ARG A 61 -7.01 -10.50 -3.27
N ASP A 62 -7.81 -9.49 -2.97
CA ASP A 62 -8.59 -8.75 -3.97
C ASP A 62 -8.03 -7.36 -4.29
N HIS A 63 -7.05 -6.88 -3.51
CA HIS A 63 -6.45 -5.54 -3.65
C HIS A 63 -4.91 -5.64 -3.55
N LEU A 64 -4.32 -5.32 -2.40
CA LEU A 64 -2.87 -5.12 -2.24
C LEU A 64 -1.98 -6.24 -2.80
N GLY A 65 -2.36 -7.50 -2.60
CA GLY A 65 -1.57 -8.64 -3.08
C GLY A 65 -1.62 -8.84 -4.61
N LEU A 66 -2.52 -8.15 -5.32
CA LEU A 66 -2.65 -8.28 -6.78
C LEU A 66 -1.48 -7.70 -7.53
N TRP A 67 -0.96 -6.56 -7.07
CA TRP A 67 -0.12 -5.67 -7.86
C TRP A 67 1.17 -5.22 -7.17
N LEU A 68 1.32 -5.41 -5.85
CA LEU A 68 2.42 -4.79 -5.09
C LEU A 68 3.82 -5.28 -5.50
N ASP A 69 3.98 -6.55 -5.88
CA ASP A 69 5.21 -7.07 -6.47
C ASP A 69 5.56 -6.40 -7.80
N VAL A 70 4.58 -6.25 -8.69
CA VAL A 70 4.77 -5.54 -9.98
C VAL A 70 5.07 -4.06 -9.74
N PHE A 71 4.45 -3.45 -8.73
CA PHE A 71 4.79 -2.09 -8.33
C PHE A 71 6.26 -2.00 -7.88
N ALA A 72 6.74 -2.94 -7.07
CA ALA A 72 8.13 -2.98 -6.65
C ALA A 72 9.09 -3.15 -7.85
N ASP A 73 8.77 -4.06 -8.78
CA ASP A 73 9.54 -4.25 -10.02
C ASP A 73 9.60 -2.96 -10.87
N ARG A 74 8.51 -2.20 -10.93
CA ARG A 74 8.45 -0.92 -11.65
C ARG A 74 9.24 0.19 -10.96
N VAL A 75 9.18 0.26 -9.64
CA VAL A 75 9.99 1.22 -8.86
C VAL A 75 11.48 0.95 -9.08
N ASP A 76 11.91 -0.32 -9.12
CA ASP A 76 13.30 -0.69 -9.40
C ASP A 76 13.74 -0.33 -10.83
N ALA A 77 12.82 -0.41 -11.80
CA ALA A 77 13.11 -0.12 -13.21
C ALA A 77 13.27 1.39 -13.51
N ILE A 78 12.87 2.30 -12.62
CA ILE A 78 12.89 3.75 -12.85
C ILE A 78 14.02 4.40 -12.03
N ASP A 79 15.05 4.91 -12.72
CA ASP A 79 16.24 5.49 -12.07
C ASP A 79 15.92 6.62 -11.08
N ALA A 80 14.95 7.47 -11.39
CA ALA A 80 14.52 8.57 -10.52
C ALA A 80 13.91 8.07 -9.20
N LEU A 81 13.39 6.84 -9.16
CA LEU A 81 12.79 6.23 -7.99
C LEU A 81 13.74 5.32 -7.20
N ARG A 82 15.01 5.21 -7.62
CA ARG A 82 16.03 4.38 -6.96
C ARG A 82 16.11 4.52 -5.43
N PRO A 83 15.95 5.72 -4.82
CA PRO A 83 15.92 5.83 -3.36
C PRO A 83 14.78 5.04 -2.70
N TRP A 84 13.69 4.80 -3.43
CA TRP A 84 12.47 4.12 -2.97
C TRP A 84 12.48 2.61 -3.20
N THR A 85 13.34 2.10 -4.09
CA THR A 85 13.50 0.66 -4.39
C THR A 85 13.52 -0.23 -3.16
N PRO A 86 14.36 0.00 -2.12
CA PRO A 86 14.40 -0.90 -0.97
C PRO A 86 13.08 -0.93 -0.19
N PHE A 87 12.32 0.17 -0.17
CA PHE A 87 11.04 0.24 0.52
C PHE A 87 9.93 -0.46 -0.27
N ALA A 88 9.91 -0.29 -1.59
CA ALA A 88 8.96 -0.98 -2.45
C ALA A 88 9.18 -2.50 -2.42
N ALA A 89 10.44 -2.93 -2.49
CA ALA A 89 10.82 -4.34 -2.36
C ALA A 89 10.41 -4.93 -1.00
N ALA A 90 10.72 -4.22 0.10
CA ALA A 90 10.35 -4.67 1.45
C ALA A 90 8.82 -4.74 1.64
N ALA A 91 8.06 -3.80 1.08
CA ALA A 91 6.61 -3.83 1.13
C ALA A 91 6.04 -5.04 0.36
N ALA A 92 6.56 -5.32 -0.83
CA ALA A 92 6.16 -6.49 -1.62
C ALA A 92 6.49 -7.81 -0.89
N GLU A 93 7.69 -7.93 -0.32
CA GLU A 93 8.10 -9.09 0.47
C GLU A 93 7.20 -9.30 1.69
N LEU A 94 6.91 -8.21 2.43
CA LEU A 94 6.05 -8.26 3.60
C LEU A 94 4.64 -8.74 3.26
N VAL A 95 4.04 -8.21 2.20
CA VAL A 95 2.69 -8.63 1.78
C VAL A 95 2.69 -10.04 1.23
N ALA A 96 3.74 -10.48 0.54
CA ALA A 96 3.88 -11.87 0.08
C ALA A 96 4.00 -12.84 1.27
N ALA A 97 4.77 -12.48 2.29
CA ALA A 97 4.87 -13.26 3.53
C ALA A 97 3.53 -13.33 4.26
N ASP A 98 2.82 -12.20 4.40
CA ASP A 98 1.51 -12.17 5.05
C ASP A 98 0.45 -12.97 4.27
N ALA A 99 0.49 -12.92 2.94
CA ALA A 99 -0.36 -13.77 2.09
C ALA A 99 -0.09 -15.26 2.32
N ALA A 100 1.18 -15.65 2.42
CA ALA A 100 1.58 -17.04 2.68
C ALA A 100 1.12 -17.51 4.07
N ASP A 101 1.40 -16.73 5.11
CA ASP A 101 0.99 -17.03 6.49
C ASP A 101 -0.53 -17.18 6.62
N ARG A 102 -1.28 -16.35 5.90
CA ARG A 102 -2.75 -16.35 5.89
C ARG A 102 -3.37 -17.35 4.92
N ASN A 103 -2.57 -18.13 4.20
CA ASN A 103 -3.00 -19.06 3.15
C ASN A 103 -3.94 -18.38 2.13
N VAL A 104 -3.47 -17.26 1.58
CA VAL A 104 -4.16 -16.46 0.57
C VAL A 104 -3.36 -16.50 -0.72
N VAL A 105 -4.05 -16.83 -1.82
CA VAL A 105 -3.50 -16.66 -3.17
C VAL A 105 -4.15 -15.40 -3.75
N PRO A 106 -3.38 -14.34 -4.05
CA PRO A 106 -3.91 -13.15 -4.69
C PRO A 106 -4.64 -13.50 -5.98
N ALA A 107 -5.81 -12.89 -6.20
CA ALA A 107 -6.67 -13.15 -7.34
C ALA A 107 -6.17 -12.44 -8.61
N ARG A 108 -4.87 -12.60 -8.93
CA ARG A 108 -4.27 -12.02 -10.13
C ARG A 108 -4.94 -12.64 -11.35
N SER A 109 -5.82 -11.89 -12.00
CA SER A 109 -6.25 -12.24 -13.35
C SER A 109 -5.03 -12.12 -14.26
N LEU A 110 -4.69 -13.17 -15.01
CA LEU A 110 -3.64 -13.14 -16.04
C LEU A 110 -3.98 -12.21 -17.23
N ALA A 111 -5.05 -11.42 -17.14
CA ALA A 111 -5.36 -10.36 -18.07
C ALA A 111 -4.32 -9.24 -17.94
N VAL A 112 -3.20 -9.43 -18.65
CA VAL A 112 -2.33 -8.45 -19.28
C VAL A 112 -2.45 -7.06 -18.67
N LEU A 113 -1.46 -6.69 -17.85
CA LEU A 113 -1.14 -5.28 -17.68
C LEU A 113 -0.94 -4.71 -19.09
N PRO A 114 -1.68 -3.67 -19.51
CA PRO A 114 -1.38 -2.99 -20.75
C PRO A 114 0.11 -2.62 -20.75
N ASP A 115 0.80 -2.85 -21.88
CA ASP A 115 2.22 -2.54 -22.06
C ASP A 115 2.54 -1.06 -21.70
N ASP A 116 1.50 -0.23 -21.65
CA ASP A 116 1.46 1.20 -21.45
C ASP A 116 0.70 1.62 -20.18
N ALA A 117 0.78 0.89 -19.08
CA ALA A 117 0.13 1.20 -17.80
C ALA A 117 0.59 2.52 -17.13
N GLY A 118 0.35 3.64 -17.80
CA GLY A 118 0.22 4.96 -17.24
C GLY A 118 1.50 5.55 -16.66
N LEU A 119 2.64 5.45 -17.36
CA LEU A 119 3.61 6.54 -17.27
C LEU A 119 2.92 7.76 -17.91
N LEU A 120 2.10 8.47 -17.13
CA LEU A 120 1.76 9.84 -17.46
C LEU A 120 3.11 10.53 -17.67
N ALA A 121 3.31 11.07 -18.87
CA ALA A 121 4.49 11.87 -19.18
C ALA A 121 4.66 12.86 -18.04
N ASP A 122 5.79 12.76 -17.35
CA ASP A 122 6.25 13.57 -16.21
C ASP A 122 5.33 14.77 -15.93
N ASP A 123 4.29 14.58 -15.10
CA ASP A 123 3.56 15.71 -14.52
C ASP A 123 4.49 16.32 -13.46
N ASP A 124 5.43 17.15 -13.93
CA ASP A 124 6.38 17.92 -13.11
C ASP A 124 5.67 18.67 -11.97
N ASP A 125 4.37 18.94 -12.10
CA ASP A 125 3.51 19.62 -11.12
C ASP A 125 3.22 18.83 -9.83
N LEU A 126 3.54 17.52 -9.76
CA LEU A 126 3.30 16.68 -8.57
C LEU A 126 4.52 16.48 -7.67
N LEU A 127 5.71 16.84 -8.15
CA LEU A 127 6.89 16.93 -7.29
C LEU A 127 6.81 18.25 -6.53
N PRO A 128 6.92 18.27 -5.19
CA PRO A 128 7.08 19.52 -4.48
C PRO A 128 8.34 20.21 -5.01
N HIS A 129 8.14 21.25 -5.82
CA HIS A 129 9.24 22.11 -6.23
C HIS A 129 9.82 22.68 -4.93
N CYS A 130 11.05 22.32 -4.58
CA CYS A 130 11.84 23.17 -3.71
C CYS A 130 11.94 24.51 -4.44
N GLY A 131 11.05 25.45 -4.12
CA GLY A 131 11.21 26.83 -4.52
C GLY A 131 12.57 27.32 -4.03
N GLU A 132 13.15 28.27 -4.74
CA GLU A 132 14.49 28.83 -4.51
C GLU A 132 14.66 29.53 -3.13
N ASP A 133 13.75 29.33 -2.19
CA ASP A 133 13.71 29.92 -0.85
C ASP A 133 14.05 28.93 0.28
N CYS A 134 14.72 27.81 0.01
CA CYS A 134 15.40 27.03 1.05
C CYS A 134 16.71 27.71 1.50
N ALA A 135 16.62 28.98 1.94
CA ALA A 135 17.67 29.60 2.72
C ALA A 135 17.62 29.03 4.15
N GLY A 136 18.46 28.03 4.42
CA GLY A 136 18.71 27.57 5.79
C GLY A 136 19.26 28.72 6.65
N PRO A 137 18.98 28.74 7.97
CA PRO A 137 19.56 29.76 8.85
C PRO A 137 21.08 29.57 8.90
N GLY A 138 21.82 30.60 8.48
CA GLY A 138 23.28 30.61 8.51
C GLY A 138 23.79 30.38 9.94
N PHE A 139 24.63 29.37 10.12
CA PHE A 139 25.50 29.27 11.29
C PHE A 139 26.65 30.26 11.10
N GLY A 140 26.70 31.29 11.95
CA GLY A 140 27.83 32.21 12.06
C GLY A 140 28.98 31.59 12.85
N ASP A 141 30.20 32.00 12.49
CA ASP A 141 31.48 31.68 13.15
C ASP A 141 31.54 32.10 14.64
#